data_AF-A0A8S3JT92-F1
#
_entry.id   AF-A0A8S3JT92-F1
#
_cell.length_a   1.000
_cell.length_b   1.000
_cell.length_c   1.000
_cell.angle_alpha   90.00
_cell.angle_beta   90.00
_cell.angle_gamma   90.00
#
_symmetry.space_group_name_H-M   'P 1'
#
loop_
_entity.id
_entity.type
_entity.pdbx_description
1 polymer ?
#
loop_
_entity_poly.entity_id
_entity_poly.type
_entity_poly.pdbx_seq_one_letter_code
_entity_poly.pdbx_strand_id
1 'polypeptide(L)'
;MAVRSEREKSKMQEKYQAILTHMLKEEDNKYCVDCDTKSPRWASWNIGVFICIRCAGFHRNLGVHISRVKSVNLDSWTAEQIA
;
A
#
# COMPACT_ATOMS: atom_id res chain seq x y z
N MET A 1 16.70 19.54 16.99
CA MET A 1 16.67 19.25 15.53
C MET A 1 15.97 17.92 15.23
N ALA A 2 16.23 16.82 15.96
CA ALA A 2 15.58 15.52 15.77
C ALA A 2 14.04 15.54 15.84
N VAL A 3 13.46 16.19 16.86
CA VAL A 3 12.00 16.29 17.06
C VAL A 3 11.26 16.93 15.88
N ARG A 4 11.90 17.89 15.20
CA ARG A 4 11.32 18.55 14.01
C ARG A 4 11.27 17.59 12.83
N SER A 5 12.35 16.83 12.62
CA SER A 5 12.45 15.81 11.57
C SER A 5 11.42 14.69 11.74
N GLU A 6 11.19 14.24 12.98
CA GLU A 6 10.18 13.21 13.28
C GLU A 6 8.75 13.71 13.00
N ARG A 7 8.45 14.95 13.37
CA ARG A 7 7.13 15.57 13.09
C ARG A 7 6.88 15.72 11.60
N GLU A 8 7.90 16.07 10.82
CA GLU A 8 7.82 16.15 9.36
C GLU A 8 7.58 14.76 8.73
N LYS A 9 8.26 13.71 9.23
CA LYS A 9 8.01 12.32 8.80
C LYS A 9 6.58 11.86 9.10
N SER A 10 6.06 12.13 10.30
CA SER A 10 4.67 11.77 10.66
C SER A 10 3.66 12.40 9.71
N LYS A 11 3.78 13.70 9.45
CA LYS A 11 2.91 14.42 8.50
C LYS A 11 2.96 13.82 7.09
N MET A 12 4.13 13.39 6.64
CA MET A 12 4.25 12.73 5.34
C MET A 12 3.59 11.35 5.33
N GLN A 13 3.71 10.57 6.39
CA GLN A 13 3.01 9.29 6.50
C GLN A 13 1.49 9.48 6.51
N GLU A 14 0.97 10.46 7.25
CA GLU A 14 -0.46 10.83 7.25
C GLU A 14 -0.94 11.19 5.83
N LYS A 15 -0.14 11.97 5.08
CA LYS A 15 -0.42 12.31 3.68
C LYS A 15 -0.49 11.07 2.80
N TYR A 16 0.48 10.16 2.88
CA TYR A 16 0.48 8.94 2.07
C TYR A 16 -0.71 8.04 2.40
N GLN A 17 -1.05 7.93 3.68
CA GLN A 17 -2.21 7.15 4.10
C GLN A 17 -3.52 7.73 3.58
N ALA A 18 -3.65 9.06 3.52
CA ALA A 18 -4.80 9.73 2.92
C ALA A 18 -4.92 9.43 1.41
N ILE A 19 -3.79 9.45 0.69
CA ILE A 19 -3.75 9.14 -0.75
C ILE A 19 -4.19 7.69 -1.01
N LEU A 20 -3.59 6.72 -0.32
CA LEU A 20 -3.95 5.31 -0.49
C LEU A 20 -5.41 5.03 -0.12
N THR A 21 -5.90 5.68 0.95
CA THR A 21 -7.30 5.58 1.35
C THR A 21 -8.24 6.17 0.31
N HIS A 22 -7.83 7.24 -0.38
CA HIS A 22 -8.58 7.79 -1.49
C HIS A 22 -8.63 6.82 -2.67
N MET A 23 -7.48 6.25 -3.08
CA MET A 23 -7.43 5.26 -4.16
C MET A 23 -8.33 4.05 -3.90
N LEU A 24 -8.36 3.54 -2.67
CA LEU A 24 -9.24 2.42 -2.28
C LEU A 24 -10.76 2.71 -2.38
N LYS A 25 -11.16 3.97 -2.58
CA LYS A 25 -12.57 4.34 -2.80
C LYS A 25 -12.98 4.27 -4.27
N GLU A 26 -12.02 4.27 -5.18
CA GLU A 26 -12.27 4.12 -6.62
C GLU A 26 -12.86 2.73 -6.89
N GLU A 27 -13.84 2.65 -7.81
CA GLU A 27 -14.60 1.41 -8.03
C GLU A 27 -13.71 0.20 -8.32
N ASP A 28 -12.69 0.39 -9.15
CA ASP A 28 -11.76 -0.66 -9.57
C ASP A 28 -10.89 -1.17 -8.40
N ASN A 29 -10.63 -0.33 -7.41
CA ASN A 29 -9.77 -0.64 -6.26
C ASN A 29 -10.56 -1.19 -5.06
N LYS A 30 -11.90 -1.28 -5.15
CA LYS A 30 -12.73 -1.86 -4.09
C LYS A 30 -12.60 -3.37 -3.97
N TYR A 31 -11.97 -4.02 -4.94
CA TYR A 31 -11.84 -5.46 -5.03
C TYR A 31 -10.37 -5.85 -5.21
N CYS A 32 -9.99 -6.97 -4.63
CA CYS A 32 -8.68 -7.57 -4.87
C CYS A 32 -8.56 -7.96 -6.34
N VAL A 33 -7.52 -7.48 -7.03
CA VAL A 33 -7.33 -7.73 -8.47
C VAL A 33 -7.26 -9.22 -8.83
N ASP A 34 -6.80 -10.08 -7.92
CA ASP A 34 -6.62 -11.51 -8.21
C ASP A 34 -7.83 -12.41 -7.90
N CYS A 35 -8.75 -11.98 -7.02
CA CYS A 35 -9.76 -12.89 -6.46
C CYS A 35 -11.10 -12.22 -6.13
N ASP A 36 -11.27 -10.95 -6.50
CA ASP A 36 -12.49 -10.16 -6.30
C ASP A 36 -12.99 -10.08 -4.85
N THR A 37 -12.12 -10.38 -3.88
CA THR A 37 -12.45 -10.16 -2.46
C THR A 37 -12.54 -8.66 -2.21
N LYS A 38 -13.66 -8.22 -1.63
CA LYS A 38 -13.91 -6.81 -1.28
C LYS A 38 -12.87 -6.23 -0.33
N SER A 39 -12.68 -4.93 -0.42
CA SER A 39 -11.88 -4.10 0.49
C SER A 39 -10.45 -4.61 0.67
N PRO A 40 -9.64 -4.67 -0.40
CA PRO A 40 -8.23 -5.01 -0.27
C PRO A 40 -7.51 -4.03 0.67
N ARG A 41 -6.56 -4.55 1.46
CA ARG A 41 -5.81 -3.78 2.49
C ARG A 41 -4.30 -3.91 2.33
N TRP A 42 -3.87 -4.57 1.26
CA TRP A 42 -2.48 -4.75 0.88
C TRP A 42 -2.31 -4.27 -0.55
N ALA A 43 -1.09 -3.91 -0.93
CA ALA A 43 -0.77 -3.50 -2.28
C ALA A 43 0.60 -4.03 -2.69
N SER A 44 0.74 -4.41 -3.96
CA SER A 44 2.04 -4.64 -4.59
C SER A 44 2.49 -3.34 -5.24
N TRP A 45 3.31 -2.54 -4.55
CA TRP A 45 3.58 -1.16 -4.95
C TRP A 45 4.43 -1.05 -6.22
N ASN A 46 5.26 -2.04 -6.53
CA ASN A 46 6.04 -2.05 -7.77
C ASN A 46 5.21 -2.46 -9.00
N ILE A 47 4.07 -3.11 -8.78
CA ILE A 47 3.13 -3.53 -9.84
C ILE A 47 2.00 -2.51 -9.97
N GLY A 48 1.63 -1.84 -8.88
CA GLY A 48 0.57 -0.82 -8.86
C GLY A 48 -0.83 -1.40 -8.66
N VAL A 49 -0.98 -2.45 -7.84
CA VAL A 49 -2.28 -3.13 -7.62
C VAL A 49 -2.62 -3.31 -6.14
N PHE A 50 -3.91 -3.26 -5.81
CA PHE A 50 -4.45 -3.62 -4.51
C PHE A 50 -4.88 -5.08 -4.44
N ILE A 51 -4.48 -5.75 -3.35
CA ILE A 51 -4.70 -7.18 -3.12
C ILE A 51 -5.22 -7.47 -1.71
N CYS A 52 -5.94 -8.56 -1.54
CA CYS A 52 -6.37 -9.04 -0.23
C CYS A 52 -5.19 -9.66 0.53
N ILE A 53 -5.35 -9.92 1.83
CA ILE A 53 -4.28 -10.52 2.66
C ILE A 53 -3.83 -11.90 2.16
N ARG A 54 -4.76 -12.68 1.57
CA ARG A 54 -4.46 -14.01 1.04
C ARG A 54 -3.55 -13.91 -0.20
N CYS A 55 -3.93 -13.07 -1.16
CA CYS A 55 -3.14 -12.84 -2.37
C CYS A 55 -1.81 -12.15 -2.10
N ALA A 56 -1.77 -11.26 -1.09
CA ALA A 56 -0.52 -10.74 -0.56
C ALA A 56 0.44 -11.85 -0.09
N GLY A 57 -0.07 -12.97 0.45
CA GLY A 57 0.72 -14.15 0.76
C GLY A 57 1.32 -14.81 -0.49
N PHE A 58 0.52 -15.01 -1.55
CA PHE A 58 1.00 -15.56 -2.81
C PHE A 58 2.06 -14.68 -3.47
N HIS A 59 1.81 -13.37 -3.54
CA HIS A 59 2.75 -12.39 -4.08
C HIS A 59 4.09 -12.38 -3.35
N ARG A 60 4.10 -12.56 -2.01
CA ARG A 60 5.36 -12.70 -1.25
C ARG A 60 6.15 -13.94 -1.65
N ASN A 61 5.49 -15.06 -1.94
CA ASN A 61 6.14 -16.29 -2.36
C ASN A 61 6.81 -16.17 -3.75
N LEU A 62 6.36 -15.23 -4.59
CA LEU A 62 7.02 -14.92 -5.86
C LEU A 62 8.40 -14.26 -5.66
N GLY A 63 8.61 -13.61 -4.51
CA GLY A 63 9.84 -12.92 -4.16
C GLY A 63 9.86 -11.44 -4.59
N VAL A 64 10.71 -10.66 -3.89
CA VAL A 64 10.75 -9.18 -3.97
C VAL A 64 11.26 -8.61 -5.30
N HIS A 65 11.85 -9.46 -6.14
CA HIS A 65 12.25 -9.12 -7.50
C HIS A 65 11.07 -9.12 -8.47
N ILE A 66 9.96 -9.78 -8.10
CA ILE A 66 8.72 -9.86 -8.87
C ILE A 66 7.66 -8.94 -8.27
N SER A 67 7.33 -9.15 -7.00
CA SER A 67 6.28 -8.38 -6.31
C SER A 67 6.74 -7.93 -4.92
N ARG A 68 6.54 -6.64 -4.65
CA ARG A 68 6.90 -5.99 -3.39
C ARG A 68 5.62 -5.55 -2.69
N VAL A 69 5.24 -6.32 -1.69
CA VAL A 69 3.96 -6.19 -1.01
C VAL A 69 4.10 -5.36 0.27
N LYS A 70 3.20 -4.39 0.46
CA LYS A 70 3.05 -3.61 1.71
C LYS A 70 1.58 -3.55 2.14
N SER A 71 1.37 -3.43 3.44
CA SER A 71 0.08 -3.08 4.03
C SER A 71 -0.20 -1.62 3.76
N VAL A 72 -1.44 -1.33 3.37
CA VAL A 72 -1.87 0.06 3.12
C VAL A 72 -1.82 0.89 4.41
N ASN A 73 -2.11 0.28 5.56
CA ASN A 73 -2.25 0.99 6.84
C ASN A 73 -1.18 0.67 7.89
N LEU A 74 -0.49 -0.48 7.78
CA LEU A 74 0.45 -0.93 8.81
C LEU A 74 1.91 -0.67 8.46
N ASP A 75 2.22 -0.43 7.18
CA ASP A 75 3.58 -0.16 6.72
C ASP A 75 3.79 1.33 6.45
N SER A 76 5.02 1.81 6.65
CA SER A 76 5.42 3.15 6.21
C SER A 76 5.68 3.18 4.71
N TRP A 77 5.30 4.28 4.07
CA TRP A 77 5.42 4.49 2.62
C TRP A 77 6.44 5.59 2.31
N THR A 78 7.08 5.49 1.14
CA THR A 78 7.96 6.54 0.61
C THR A 78 7.28 7.24 -0.57
N ALA A 79 7.79 8.40 -0.96
CA ALA A 79 7.23 9.17 -2.08
C ALA A 79 7.24 8.35 -3.37
N GLU A 80 8.32 7.62 -3.63
CA GLU A 80 8.53 6.82 -4.84
C GLU A 80 7.56 5.64 -4.94
N GLN A 81 7.00 5.20 -3.81
CA GLN A 81 6.05 4.08 -3.76
C GLN A 81 4.59 4.54 -3.90
N ILE A 82 4.35 5.85 -3.80
CA ILE A 82 3.03 6.50 -3.89
C ILE A 82 2.91 7.31 -5.19
N ALA A 83 4.00 7.48 -5.93
CA ALA A 83 4.09 8.30 -7.14
C ALA A 83 3.22 7.79 -8.29
#